data_AF-A0A346N6H1-F1
#
_entry.id   AF-A0A346N6H1-F1
#
_cell.length_a   1.000
_cell.length_b   1.000
_cell.length_c   1.000
_cell.angle_alpha   90.00
_cell.angle_beta   90.00
_cell.angle_gamma   90.00
#
_symmetry.space_group_name_H-M   'P 1'
#
loop_
_entity.id
_entity.type
_entity.pdbx_description
1 polymer ?
#
loop_
_entity_poly.entity_id
_entity_poly.type
_entity_poly.pdbx_seq_one_letter_code
_entity_poly.pdbx_strand_id
1 'polypeptide(L)'
;MFVHDRKGLSLLLLFLVFYCAGCSGNSSSDSEARSAKMSLTERQSGYKLNVESWRNFLSCWHSSESSFKKKGQSSDEFYSSVIPKWPPLVNGDTREQRRAIEKLERSLGVPLPKSYKDFLLAYHPEDLSPFDVNHGDVGIGFFSIPQVDRFSELFPNLLALYEQVPIESSDTEYFTYGTEQNDVSMRTSYLRNAIVIGKHGTSNYELILLHPQVRTADGEAEAVLRYHSGQFRAPSFAELMRQLSVLHTMPVDQLPPYAQASVFNTCARSFPLENVWWE
;
A
#
# COMPACT_ATOMS: atom_id res chain seq x y z
N MET A 1 5.77 -20.94 66.24
CA MET A 1 6.46 -21.49 67.42
C MET A 1 7.14 -22.77 66.96
N PHE A 2 8.42 -22.97 67.30
CA PHE A 2 9.38 -23.87 66.60
C PHE A 2 9.69 -23.43 65.14
N VAL A 3 10.90 -23.11 64.64
CA VAL A 3 12.33 -23.09 65.10
C VAL A 3 13.22 -24.26 64.58
N HIS A 4 14.09 -23.95 63.59
CA HIS A 4 15.33 -24.68 63.16
C HIS A 4 15.15 -26.17 62.72
N ASP A 5 16.05 -26.93 62.04
CA ASP A 5 17.32 -26.75 61.26
C ASP A 5 17.52 -28.06 60.40
N ARG A 6 18.57 -28.37 59.59
CA ARG A 6 19.91 -27.81 59.30
C ARG A 6 20.48 -28.27 57.92
N LYS A 7 21.33 -27.42 57.32
CA LYS A 7 22.53 -27.66 56.44
C LYS A 7 22.83 -29.04 55.79
N GLY A 8 23.28 -28.99 54.52
CA GLY A 8 24.19 -29.95 53.83
C GLY A 8 24.34 -29.53 52.35
N LEU A 9 25.51 -29.12 51.82
CA LEU A 9 26.67 -29.91 51.35
C LEU A 9 26.31 -31.02 50.32
N SER A 10 27.03 -31.19 49.19
CA SER A 10 28.31 -30.57 48.78
C SER A 10 28.51 -30.46 47.25
N LEU A 11 29.60 -29.81 46.87
CA LEU A 11 30.17 -29.64 45.53
C LEU A 11 30.30 -30.95 44.73
N LEU A 12 30.13 -30.87 43.41
CA LEU A 12 31.08 -31.50 42.47
C LEU A 12 31.09 -30.76 41.12
N LEU A 13 32.27 -30.26 40.73
CA LEU A 13 32.51 -29.74 39.37
C LEU A 13 32.89 -30.90 38.45
N LEU A 14 32.54 -30.80 37.17
CA LEU A 14 33.32 -31.47 36.14
C LEU A 14 33.38 -30.61 34.86
N PHE A 15 34.57 -30.11 34.56
CA PHE A 15 34.87 -29.45 33.29
C PHE A 15 34.91 -30.48 32.16
N LEU A 16 34.31 -30.16 31.02
CA LEU A 16 34.69 -30.75 29.74
C LEU A 16 34.94 -29.64 28.72
N VAL A 17 36.21 -29.26 28.60
CA VAL A 17 36.70 -28.38 27.54
C VAL A 17 36.94 -29.25 26.30
N PHE A 18 36.20 -29.02 25.22
CA PHE A 18 36.51 -29.59 23.91
C PHE A 18 37.13 -28.53 23.00
N TYR A 19 38.46 -28.58 22.90
CA TYR A 19 39.21 -27.90 21.85
C TYR A 19 39.04 -28.68 20.54
N CYS A 20 38.41 -28.07 19.53
CA CYS A 20 38.52 -28.47 18.14
C CYS A 20 39.06 -27.28 17.35
N ALA A 21 40.38 -27.23 17.16
CA ALA A 21 41.05 -26.23 16.36
C ALA A 21 41.48 -26.83 15.00
N GLY A 22 41.36 -26.04 13.93
CA GLY A 22 42.05 -26.33 12.66
C GLY A 22 41.16 -26.81 11.52
N CYS A 23 40.53 -25.86 10.83
CA CYS A 23 40.63 -25.81 9.38
C CYS A 23 40.89 -24.36 8.97
N SER A 24 41.94 -24.13 8.18
CA SER A 24 42.35 -22.81 7.69
C SER A 24 41.97 -22.66 6.22
N GLY A 25 41.74 -21.43 5.78
CA GLY A 25 41.75 -21.09 4.35
C GLY A 25 40.44 -21.31 3.59
N ASN A 26 39.50 -20.37 3.74
CA ASN A 26 39.29 -19.42 2.64
C ASN A 26 38.58 -18.14 3.10
N SER A 27 38.96 -17.02 2.51
CA SER A 27 38.34 -15.71 2.72
C SER A 27 37.07 -15.58 1.88
N SER A 28 35.91 -15.95 2.44
CA SER A 28 34.60 -15.68 1.84
C SER A 28 34.10 -14.26 2.17
N SER A 29 34.94 -13.25 1.90
CA SER A 29 34.59 -11.81 2.08
C SER A 29 33.60 -11.28 1.03
N ASP A 30 33.37 -12.05 -0.03
CA ASP A 30 32.79 -11.52 -1.27
C ASP A 30 31.30 -11.87 -1.43
N SER A 31 30.71 -12.65 -0.51
CA SER A 31 29.30 -13.04 -0.55
C SER A 31 28.34 -11.98 0.00
N GLU A 32 28.78 -11.12 0.92
CA GLU A 32 27.97 -9.98 1.39
C GLU A 32 27.97 -8.81 0.38
N ALA A 33 28.97 -8.75 -0.51
CA ALA A 33 29.16 -7.66 -1.46
C ALA A 33 28.16 -7.61 -2.63
N ARG A 34 27.20 -8.54 -2.71
CA ARG A 34 26.15 -8.59 -3.73
C ARG A 34 24.74 -8.93 -3.21
N SER A 35 24.39 -8.42 -2.03
CA SER A 35 22.99 -7.98 -1.84
C SER A 35 22.77 -6.78 -2.76
N ALA A 36 22.44 -7.04 -4.03
CA ALA A 36 22.11 -6.00 -5.01
C ALA A 36 21.02 -5.10 -4.41
N LYS A 37 21.16 -3.79 -4.56
CA LYS A 37 20.27 -2.82 -3.91
C LYS A 37 18.89 -2.85 -4.57
N MET A 38 18.07 -3.81 -4.15
CA MET A 38 16.72 -4.00 -4.65
C MET A 38 15.97 -2.67 -4.54
N SER A 39 15.42 -2.25 -5.66
CA SER A 39 14.75 -0.98 -5.82
C SER A 39 13.73 -1.10 -6.94
N LEU A 40 12.63 -0.37 -6.80
CA LEU A 40 11.57 -0.40 -7.81
C LEU A 40 12.04 0.22 -9.15
N THR A 41 13.10 1.04 -9.14
CA THR A 41 13.59 1.83 -10.29
C THR A 41 14.14 1.01 -11.44
N GLU A 42 14.48 -0.26 -11.24
CA GLU A 42 14.92 -1.19 -12.29
C GLU A 42 13.74 -1.99 -12.90
N ARG A 43 12.54 -1.88 -12.32
CA ARG A 43 11.34 -2.67 -12.68
C ARG A 43 10.32 -1.83 -13.42
N GLN A 44 9.57 -2.42 -14.36
CA GLN A 44 8.42 -1.78 -15.00
C GLN A 44 7.15 -1.99 -14.17
N SER A 45 6.21 -1.03 -14.22
CA SER A 45 4.88 -1.15 -13.61
C SER A 45 3.91 -2.03 -14.44
N GLY A 46 4.22 -2.23 -15.73
CA GLY A 46 3.29 -2.80 -16.69
C GLY A 46 2.14 -1.89 -17.12
N TYR A 47 2.05 -0.66 -16.59
CA TYR A 47 0.93 0.25 -16.86
C TYR A 47 1.08 0.98 -18.20
N LYS A 48 0.41 0.47 -19.25
CA LYS A 48 0.32 1.12 -20.58
C LYS A 48 -1.10 1.59 -20.94
N LEU A 49 -2.04 1.51 -19.99
CA LEU A 49 -3.47 1.81 -20.20
C LEU A 49 -3.79 3.32 -20.23
N ASN A 50 -5.07 3.67 -20.38
CA ASN A 50 -5.54 5.05 -20.52
C ASN A 50 -6.88 5.32 -19.78
N VAL A 51 -7.39 6.56 -19.91
CA VAL A 51 -8.64 7.05 -19.29
C VAL A 51 -9.88 6.22 -19.67
N GLU A 52 -9.97 5.71 -20.89
CA GLU A 52 -11.08 4.84 -21.32
C GLU A 52 -10.98 3.45 -20.67
N SER A 53 -9.78 2.88 -20.59
CA SER A 53 -9.52 1.64 -19.84
C SER A 53 -10.00 1.76 -18.39
N TRP A 54 -9.72 2.89 -17.73
CA TRP A 54 -10.22 3.17 -16.38
C TRP A 54 -11.75 3.24 -16.33
N ARG A 55 -12.41 4.00 -17.22
CA ARG A 55 -13.89 4.09 -17.23
C ARG A 55 -14.53 2.70 -17.41
N ASN A 56 -13.97 1.85 -18.26
CA ASN A 56 -14.43 0.48 -18.48
C ASN A 56 -14.19 -0.42 -17.25
N PHE A 57 -13.01 -0.35 -16.63
CA PHE A 57 -12.68 -1.08 -15.41
C PHE A 57 -13.60 -0.72 -14.24
N LEU A 58 -13.78 0.58 -13.99
CA LEU A 58 -14.64 1.10 -12.94
C LEU A 58 -16.11 0.74 -13.17
N SER A 59 -16.59 0.78 -14.42
CA SER A 59 -17.96 0.39 -14.79
C SER A 59 -18.23 -1.10 -14.50
N CYS A 60 -17.26 -1.96 -14.83
CA CYS A 60 -17.30 -3.37 -14.45
C CYS A 60 -17.33 -3.53 -12.92
N TRP A 61 -16.43 -2.86 -12.19
CA TRP A 61 -16.33 -2.95 -10.73
C TRP A 61 -17.67 -2.58 -10.07
N HIS A 62 -18.22 -1.40 -10.37
CA HIS A 62 -19.49 -0.96 -9.79
C HIS A 62 -20.65 -1.92 -10.11
N SER A 63 -20.68 -2.47 -11.32
CA SER A 63 -21.69 -3.46 -11.74
C SER A 63 -21.54 -4.80 -10.99
N SER A 64 -20.30 -5.25 -10.78
CA SER A 64 -19.98 -6.47 -10.04
C SER A 64 -20.25 -6.33 -8.55
N GLU A 65 -19.83 -5.23 -7.91
CA GLU A 65 -20.09 -4.91 -6.50
C GLU A 65 -21.60 -4.86 -6.23
N SER A 66 -22.34 -4.15 -7.10
CA SER A 66 -23.81 -4.09 -7.04
C SER A 66 -24.46 -5.46 -7.18
N SER A 67 -23.86 -6.38 -7.93
CA SER A 67 -24.34 -7.75 -8.13
C SER A 67 -23.94 -8.69 -6.99
N PHE A 68 -22.82 -8.42 -6.32
CA PHE A 68 -22.31 -9.15 -5.17
C PHE A 68 -23.13 -8.82 -3.90
N LYS A 69 -23.32 -7.53 -3.62
CA LYS A 69 -24.17 -7.05 -2.51
C LYS A 69 -25.61 -7.57 -2.61
N LYS A 70 -26.20 -7.59 -3.81
CA LYS A 70 -27.56 -8.15 -4.06
C LYS A 70 -27.72 -9.64 -3.76
N LYS A 71 -26.64 -10.41 -3.68
CA LYS A 71 -26.69 -11.84 -3.34
C LYS A 71 -26.67 -12.13 -1.84
N GLY A 72 -26.53 -11.09 -0.99
CA GLY A 72 -26.26 -11.29 0.44
C GLY A 72 -24.91 -11.94 0.71
N GLN A 73 -23.96 -11.82 -0.24
CA GLN A 73 -22.61 -12.39 -0.15
C GLN A 73 -21.56 -11.36 0.28
N SER A 74 -21.98 -10.12 0.55
CA SER A 74 -21.15 -9.15 1.25
C SER A 74 -20.68 -9.75 2.58
N SER A 75 -19.39 -9.68 2.85
CA SER A 75 -18.93 -9.60 4.24
C SER A 75 -19.58 -8.39 4.93
N ASP A 76 -19.60 -8.40 6.26
CA ASP A 76 -20.24 -7.36 7.07
C ASP A 76 -19.63 -5.96 6.85
N GLU A 77 -20.21 -4.95 7.52
CA GLU A 77 -20.09 -3.50 7.33
C GLU A 77 -18.66 -2.91 7.28
N PHE A 78 -17.62 -3.70 7.55
CA PHE A 78 -16.22 -3.32 7.67
C PHE A 78 -15.60 -2.71 6.39
N TYR A 79 -15.90 -3.24 5.20
CA TYR A 79 -15.26 -2.81 3.95
C TYR A 79 -16.21 -1.97 3.09
N SER A 80 -16.34 -0.69 3.45
CA SER A 80 -17.09 0.30 2.66
C SER A 80 -16.35 0.63 1.36
N SER A 81 -17.09 0.74 0.25
CA SER A 81 -16.45 0.91 -1.06
C SER A 81 -15.82 2.28 -1.23
N VAL A 82 -14.51 2.29 -1.53
CA VAL A 82 -13.73 3.50 -1.87
C VAL A 82 -14.21 4.22 -3.14
N ILE A 83 -15.18 3.64 -3.84
CA ILE A 83 -15.90 4.23 -4.97
C ILE A 83 -17.39 4.27 -4.61
N PRO A 84 -17.78 5.09 -3.60
CA PRO A 84 -19.09 4.99 -2.94
C PRO A 84 -20.28 5.37 -3.85
N LYS A 85 -20.00 6.04 -4.96
CA LYS A 85 -20.96 6.40 -6.00
C LYS A 85 -20.39 6.01 -7.36
N TRP A 86 -21.23 5.47 -8.24
CA TRP A 86 -20.94 5.54 -9.67
C TRP A 86 -20.95 7.03 -10.07
N PRO A 87 -19.87 7.60 -10.63
CA PRO A 87 -19.91 8.97 -11.07
C PRO A 87 -20.94 9.09 -12.21
N PRO A 88 -21.63 10.24 -12.36
CA PRO A 88 -22.24 10.53 -13.65
C PRO A 88 -21.15 10.42 -14.73
N LEU A 89 -21.49 9.93 -15.92
CA LEU A 89 -20.53 9.85 -17.03
C LEU A 89 -20.11 11.27 -17.44
N VAL A 90 -19.04 11.78 -16.83
CA VAL A 90 -18.50 13.10 -17.13
C VAL A 90 -17.89 13.05 -18.52
N ASN A 91 -18.66 13.55 -19.49
CA ASN A 91 -18.26 13.72 -20.89
C ASN A 91 -17.19 14.82 -21.00
N GLY A 92 -15.99 14.51 -20.53
CA GLY A 92 -14.87 15.43 -20.51
C GLY A 92 -13.71 14.91 -19.67
N ASP A 93 -12.69 14.40 -20.35
CA ASP A 93 -11.33 14.79 -19.98
C ASP A 93 -11.24 16.31 -20.16
N THR A 94 -11.49 17.09 -19.10
CA THR A 94 -11.59 18.55 -19.22
C THR A 94 -10.21 19.19 -19.15
N ARG A 95 -10.02 20.26 -19.94
CA ARG A 95 -8.84 21.13 -19.88
C ARG A 95 -8.64 21.72 -18.47
N GLU A 96 -9.71 21.85 -17.70
CA GLU A 96 -9.71 22.31 -16.32
C GLU A 96 -9.17 21.23 -15.36
N GLN A 97 -9.66 19.99 -15.43
CA GLN A 97 -9.18 18.87 -14.64
C GLN A 97 -7.68 18.62 -14.88
N ARG A 98 -7.22 18.67 -16.15
CA ARG A 98 -5.79 18.61 -16.48
C ARG A 98 -4.97 19.73 -15.83
N ARG A 99 -5.45 20.98 -15.89
CA ARG A 99 -4.79 22.13 -15.23
C ARG A 99 -4.79 22.02 -13.70
N ALA A 100 -5.82 21.42 -13.11
CA ALA A 100 -5.89 21.15 -11.68
C ALA A 100 -4.85 20.09 -11.28
N ILE A 101 -4.75 18.99 -12.03
CA ILE A 101 -3.68 17.99 -11.88
C ILE A 101 -2.29 18.63 -11.97
N GLU A 102 -2.01 19.43 -13.01
CA GLU A 102 -0.73 20.12 -13.12
C GLU A 102 -0.46 21.10 -11.95
N LYS A 103 -1.50 21.75 -11.42
CA LYS A 103 -1.38 22.66 -10.26
C LYS A 103 -1.01 21.86 -9.01
N LEU A 104 -1.61 20.69 -8.83
CA LEU A 104 -1.31 19.75 -7.75
C LEU A 104 0.13 19.18 -7.87
N GLU A 105 0.57 18.79 -9.08
CA GLU A 105 1.98 18.40 -9.30
C GLU A 105 2.96 19.52 -8.94
N ARG A 106 2.59 20.79 -9.20
CA ARG A 106 3.38 21.97 -8.82
C ARG A 106 3.38 22.27 -7.31
N SER A 107 2.29 22.01 -6.56
CA SER A 107 2.27 22.19 -5.10
C SER A 107 2.91 21.03 -4.35
N LEU A 108 2.78 19.80 -4.85
CA LEU A 108 3.48 18.61 -4.35
C LEU A 108 4.98 18.65 -4.69
N GLY A 109 5.37 19.37 -5.74
CA GLY A 109 6.77 19.48 -6.19
C GLY A 109 7.29 18.22 -6.89
N VAL A 110 6.41 17.28 -7.22
CA VAL A 110 6.71 15.98 -7.81
C VAL A 110 5.65 15.60 -8.85
N PRO A 111 6.01 14.88 -9.93
CA PRO A 111 5.03 14.40 -10.89
C PRO A 111 4.21 13.27 -10.27
N LEU A 112 2.89 13.34 -10.41
CA LEU A 112 1.98 12.25 -10.08
C LEU A 112 2.17 11.09 -11.08
N PRO A 113 1.98 9.82 -10.65
CA PRO A 113 2.03 8.67 -11.56
C PRO A 113 0.97 8.78 -12.66
N LYS A 114 1.26 8.21 -13.84
CA LYS A 114 0.36 8.25 -15.00
C LYS A 114 -0.95 7.55 -14.68
N SER A 115 -0.93 6.41 -14.00
CA SER A 115 -2.15 5.67 -13.69
C SER A 115 -3.11 6.45 -12.78
N TYR A 116 -2.60 7.15 -11.76
CA TYR A 116 -3.42 8.02 -10.91
C TYR A 116 -3.93 9.25 -11.67
N LYS A 117 -3.14 9.83 -12.57
CA LYS A 117 -3.60 10.94 -13.43
C LYS A 117 -4.69 10.50 -14.41
N ASP A 118 -4.57 9.33 -15.02
CA ASP A 118 -5.63 8.80 -15.89
C ASP A 118 -6.89 8.44 -15.10
N PHE A 119 -6.75 7.97 -13.85
CA PHE A 119 -7.86 7.76 -12.92
C PHE A 119 -8.58 9.07 -12.60
N LEU A 120 -7.86 10.15 -12.23
CA LEU A 120 -8.44 11.48 -11.96
C LEU A 120 -9.11 12.14 -13.18
N LEU A 121 -8.90 11.62 -14.39
CA LEU A 121 -9.60 12.01 -15.62
C LEU A 121 -10.74 11.05 -16.01
N ALA A 122 -10.79 9.86 -15.39
CA ALA A 122 -11.81 8.84 -15.59
C ALA A 122 -12.93 8.90 -14.54
N TYR A 123 -12.54 9.20 -13.30
CA TYR A 123 -13.34 9.35 -12.09
C TYR A 123 -13.02 10.71 -11.48
N HIS A 124 -14.05 11.51 -11.19
CA HIS A 124 -13.91 12.77 -10.48
C HIS A 124 -14.44 12.55 -9.05
N PRO A 125 -13.58 12.47 -8.03
CA PRO A 125 -14.02 12.40 -6.64
C PRO A 125 -14.77 13.69 -6.27
N GLU A 126 -15.87 13.55 -5.52
CA GLU A 126 -16.55 14.70 -4.91
C GLU A 126 -15.66 15.31 -3.81
N ASP A 127 -15.79 16.63 -3.57
CA ASP A 127 -15.17 17.26 -2.41
C ASP A 127 -15.81 16.71 -1.11
N LEU A 128 -15.04 15.99 -0.30
CA LEU A 128 -15.45 15.60 1.05
C LEU A 128 -15.53 16.83 1.96
N SER A 129 -16.19 16.76 3.12
CA SER A 129 -16.08 17.87 4.09
C SER A 129 -14.65 17.97 4.62
N PRO A 130 -14.12 19.18 4.91
CA PRO A 130 -12.89 19.34 5.67
C PRO A 130 -12.95 18.69 7.06
N PHE A 131 -14.14 18.41 7.58
CA PHE A 131 -14.32 17.56 8.76
C PHE A 131 -14.01 16.09 8.43
N ASP A 132 -14.70 15.50 7.45
CA ASP A 132 -14.54 14.11 6.97
C ASP A 132 -13.08 13.71 6.66
N VAL A 133 -12.31 14.62 6.03
CA VAL A 133 -10.90 14.41 5.72
C VAL A 133 -10.03 14.23 6.98
N ASN A 134 -10.39 14.90 8.08
CA ASN A 134 -9.56 15.03 9.28
C ASN A 134 -10.09 14.29 10.52
N HIS A 135 -11.41 14.05 10.60
CA HIS A 135 -12.13 13.50 11.75
C HIS A 135 -12.97 12.29 11.31
N GLY A 136 -12.71 11.13 11.93
CA GLY A 136 -12.96 9.83 11.31
C GLY A 136 -14.29 9.16 11.64
N ASP A 137 -15.39 9.64 11.07
CA ASP A 137 -16.70 8.92 11.02
C ASP A 137 -17.36 8.98 9.62
N VAL A 138 -16.98 9.93 8.78
CA VAL A 138 -17.45 10.09 7.38
C VAL A 138 -16.21 10.36 6.52
N GLY A 139 -16.22 9.98 5.23
CA GLY A 139 -15.12 10.29 4.29
C GLY A 139 -14.34 9.12 3.70
N ILE A 140 -14.93 7.92 3.60
CA ILE A 140 -14.34 6.80 2.87
C ILE A 140 -14.43 7.05 1.36
N GLY A 141 -13.31 6.92 0.66
CA GLY A 141 -13.17 7.18 -0.77
C GLY A 141 -11.90 7.94 -1.15
N PHE A 142 -11.79 8.26 -2.44
CA PHE A 142 -10.71 9.09 -2.96
C PHE A 142 -10.93 10.58 -2.68
N PHE A 143 -9.85 11.29 -2.39
CA PHE A 143 -9.83 12.74 -2.21
C PHE A 143 -9.93 13.46 -3.56
N SER A 144 -10.66 14.56 -3.61
CA SER A 144 -10.67 15.47 -4.76
C SER A 144 -9.30 16.16 -4.93
N ILE A 145 -9.02 16.71 -6.11
CA ILE A 145 -7.70 17.34 -6.40
C ILE A 145 -7.32 18.43 -5.37
N PRO A 146 -8.23 19.30 -4.88
CA PRO A 146 -7.91 20.25 -3.80
C PRO A 146 -7.60 19.64 -2.42
N GLN A 147 -7.92 18.37 -2.20
CA GLN A 147 -7.79 17.67 -0.91
C GLN A 147 -6.56 16.75 -0.83
N VAL A 148 -5.88 16.52 -1.97
CA VAL A 148 -4.64 15.77 -2.05
C VAL A 148 -3.47 16.66 -1.62
N ASP A 149 -2.78 16.29 -0.55
CA ASP A 149 -1.48 16.87 -0.16
C ASP A 149 -0.61 15.80 0.51
N ARG A 150 0.55 16.20 1.03
CA ARG A 150 1.47 15.34 1.77
C ARG A 150 0.89 14.98 3.14
N PHE A 151 1.22 13.77 3.58
CA PHE A 151 0.91 13.27 4.91
C PHE A 151 1.52 14.14 6.03
N SER A 152 2.61 14.87 5.77
CA SER A 152 3.18 15.87 6.70
C SER A 152 2.24 17.05 6.98
N GLU A 153 1.48 17.50 5.97
CA GLU A 153 0.59 18.66 6.11
C GLU A 153 -0.79 18.25 6.63
N LEU A 154 -1.30 17.09 6.18
CA LEU A 154 -2.61 16.57 6.56
C LEU A 154 -2.61 15.89 7.94
N PHE A 155 -1.54 15.18 8.31
CA PHE A 155 -1.47 14.40 9.55
C PHE A 155 -0.17 14.63 10.36
N PRO A 156 0.26 15.89 10.63
CA PRO A 156 1.54 16.19 11.30
C PRO A 156 1.68 15.53 12.67
N ASN A 157 0.60 15.47 13.46
CA ASN A 157 0.61 14.80 14.77
C ASN A 157 0.81 13.29 14.67
N LEU A 158 0.29 12.65 13.61
CA LEU A 158 0.45 11.22 13.38
C LEU A 158 1.85 10.89 12.83
N LEU A 159 2.39 11.76 11.96
CA LEU A 159 3.80 11.69 11.54
C LEU A 159 4.74 11.77 12.77
N ALA A 160 4.49 12.70 13.68
CA ALA A 160 5.26 12.84 14.92
C ALA A 160 5.12 11.63 15.87
N LEU A 161 4.06 10.83 15.77
CA LEU A 161 3.96 9.54 16.49
C LEU A 161 4.79 8.44 15.81
N TYR A 162 4.74 8.32 14.49
CA TYR A 162 5.58 7.36 13.75
C TYR A 162 7.08 7.67 13.87
N GLU A 163 7.46 8.94 13.92
CA GLU A 163 8.87 9.37 14.08
C GLU A 163 9.42 9.17 15.51
N GLN A 164 8.59 8.86 16.52
CA GLN A 164 9.05 8.48 17.86
C GLN A 164 9.55 7.04 17.94
N VAL A 165 8.95 6.13 17.16
CA VAL A 165 9.35 4.71 17.06
C VAL A 165 9.39 4.32 15.58
N PRO A 166 10.41 4.79 14.83
CA PRO A 166 10.48 4.57 13.40
C PRO A 166 10.73 3.10 13.06
N ILE A 167 10.01 2.59 12.06
CA ILE A 167 10.24 1.27 11.47
C ILE A 167 10.91 1.52 10.11
N GLU A 168 12.10 0.93 9.89
CA GLU A 168 12.86 1.06 8.66
C GLU A 168 13.31 -0.33 8.18
N SER A 169 12.43 -1.03 7.46
CA SER A 169 12.71 -2.35 6.87
C SER A 169 13.85 -2.34 5.86
N SER A 170 14.54 -3.47 5.71
CA SER A 170 15.65 -3.64 4.74
C SER A 170 15.16 -3.53 3.29
N ASP A 171 16.06 -3.27 2.32
CA ASP A 171 15.65 -3.21 0.90
C ASP A 171 15.07 -4.55 0.42
N THR A 172 15.60 -5.68 0.92
CA THR A 172 15.12 -7.04 0.60
C THR A 172 13.77 -7.39 1.22
N GLU A 173 13.40 -6.80 2.36
CA GLU A 173 12.09 -7.00 3.00
C GLU A 173 11.05 -6.01 2.45
N TYR A 174 11.45 -4.76 2.22
CA TYR A 174 10.55 -3.69 1.81
C TYR A 174 10.06 -3.87 0.36
N PHE A 175 10.97 -4.23 -0.56
CA PHE A 175 10.69 -4.36 -2.00
C PHE A 175 10.26 -5.76 -2.45
N THR A 176 9.84 -6.62 -1.52
CA THR A 176 8.99 -7.77 -1.84
C THR A 176 7.56 -7.28 -2.09
N TYR A 177 6.94 -7.75 -3.18
CA TYR A 177 5.58 -7.38 -3.61
C TYR A 177 4.80 -8.65 -3.98
N GLY A 178 3.46 -8.57 -3.92
CA GLY A 178 2.59 -9.73 -4.12
C GLY A 178 2.37 -10.52 -2.84
N THR A 179 1.95 -11.78 -2.93
CA THR A 179 1.52 -12.58 -1.77
C THR A 179 2.62 -12.93 -0.74
N GLU A 180 3.90 -12.76 -1.08
CA GLU A 180 5.02 -12.91 -0.13
C GLU A 180 5.32 -11.63 0.68
N GLN A 181 4.60 -10.53 0.45
CA GLN A 181 4.89 -9.23 1.06
C GLN A 181 4.55 -9.18 2.55
N ASN A 182 5.57 -9.03 3.41
CA ASN A 182 5.38 -8.69 4.82
C ASN A 182 4.58 -7.37 4.97
N ASP A 183 3.46 -7.41 5.68
CA ASP A 183 2.51 -6.29 5.83
C ASP A 183 2.93 -5.29 6.91
N VAL A 184 3.60 -5.76 7.98
CA VAL A 184 4.20 -4.87 9.00
C VAL A 184 5.47 -4.19 8.50
N SER A 185 6.04 -4.62 7.37
CA SER A 185 7.23 -4.02 6.77
C SER A 185 6.93 -2.60 6.27
N MET A 186 7.67 -1.63 6.78
CA MET A 186 7.50 -0.22 6.40
C MET A 186 8.78 0.60 6.52
N ARG A 187 8.68 1.87 6.10
CA ARG A 187 9.72 2.90 6.20
C ARG A 187 9.06 4.18 6.68
N THR A 188 9.18 4.50 7.96
CA THR A 188 8.67 5.75 8.55
C THR A 188 9.20 6.98 7.79
N SER A 189 10.47 6.93 7.37
CA SER A 189 11.16 7.90 6.54
C SER A 189 10.44 8.24 5.23
N TYR A 190 9.58 7.36 4.73
CA TYR A 190 8.80 7.56 3.50
C TYR A 190 7.48 8.30 3.74
N LEU A 191 6.91 8.21 4.95
CA LEU A 191 5.60 8.81 5.28
C LEU A 191 5.62 10.34 5.14
N ARG A 192 6.70 11.00 5.55
CA ARG A 192 6.83 12.47 5.50
C ARG A 192 6.58 13.07 4.12
N ASN A 193 6.94 12.37 3.04
CA ASN A 193 6.74 12.81 1.66
C ASN A 193 5.62 12.02 0.95
N ALA A 194 4.94 11.10 1.63
CA ALA A 194 3.83 10.36 1.07
C ALA A 194 2.66 11.29 0.74
N ILE A 195 2.05 11.11 -0.43
CA ILE A 195 0.91 11.88 -0.91
C ILE A 195 -0.35 11.12 -0.49
N VAL A 196 -1.25 11.75 0.28
CA VAL A 196 -2.53 11.14 0.66
C VAL A 196 -3.54 11.36 -0.45
N ILE A 197 -4.11 10.27 -0.98
CA ILE A 197 -5.05 10.32 -2.09
C ILE A 197 -6.46 9.80 -1.73
N GLY A 198 -6.67 9.30 -0.52
CA GLY A 198 -7.98 8.85 -0.04
C GLY A 198 -7.93 8.13 1.30
N LYS A 199 -9.09 7.63 1.74
CA LYS A 199 -9.29 6.75 2.90
C LYS A 199 -10.09 5.52 2.48
N HIS A 200 -9.83 4.36 3.09
CA HIS A 200 -10.62 3.14 2.86
C HIS A 200 -11.41 2.67 4.09
N GLY A 201 -11.04 3.15 5.28
CA GLY A 201 -11.84 3.06 6.50
C GLY A 201 -12.06 4.43 7.14
N THR A 202 -12.75 4.49 8.28
CA THR A 202 -13.06 5.76 8.95
C THR A 202 -11.83 6.34 9.64
N SER A 203 -10.87 5.52 10.06
CA SER A 203 -9.73 5.92 10.88
C SER A 203 -8.65 6.67 10.10
N ASN A 204 -7.88 7.50 10.79
CA ASN A 204 -6.73 8.21 10.20
C ASN A 204 -5.50 7.28 10.01
N TYR A 205 -5.62 6.01 10.36
CA TYR A 205 -4.68 4.94 10.00
C TYR A 205 -5.02 4.29 8.64
N GLU A 206 -6.26 4.43 8.16
CA GLU A 206 -6.84 3.65 7.06
C GLU A 206 -6.76 4.42 5.74
N LEU A 207 -5.54 4.78 5.36
CA LEU A 207 -5.23 5.71 4.27
C LEU A 207 -4.84 5.02 2.97
N ILE A 208 -5.11 5.71 1.86
CA ILE A 208 -4.61 5.38 0.53
C ILE A 208 -3.52 6.41 0.18
N LEU A 209 -2.28 5.96 -0.01
CA LEU A 209 -1.09 6.80 -0.21
C LEU A 209 -0.38 6.52 -1.54
N LEU A 210 0.43 7.47 -1.99
CA LEU A 210 1.49 7.28 -2.99
C LEU A 210 2.85 7.66 -2.37
N HIS A 211 3.91 6.90 -2.64
CA HIS A 211 5.28 7.21 -2.24
C HIS A 211 6.06 7.80 -3.43
N PRO A 212 6.10 9.13 -3.63
CA PRO A 212 6.69 9.73 -4.83
C PRO A 212 8.21 9.53 -4.97
N GLN A 213 8.89 9.10 -3.91
CA GLN A 213 10.31 8.69 -3.89
C GLN A 213 10.56 7.23 -4.27
N VAL A 214 9.53 6.37 -4.28
CA VAL A 214 9.61 4.97 -4.71
C VAL A 214 8.93 4.84 -6.06
N ARG A 215 9.70 4.60 -7.12
CA ARG A 215 9.18 4.58 -8.50
C ARG A 215 9.67 3.43 -9.35
N THR A 216 8.85 3.05 -10.31
CA THR A 216 9.22 2.14 -11.41
C THR A 216 10.05 2.86 -12.47
N ALA A 217 10.71 2.08 -13.33
CA ALA A 217 11.44 2.54 -14.51
C ALA A 217 10.55 3.29 -15.53
N ASP A 218 9.22 3.07 -15.53
CA ASP A 218 8.23 3.82 -16.32
C ASP A 218 7.55 4.97 -15.56
N GLY A 219 8.04 5.32 -14.36
CA GLY A 219 7.69 6.56 -13.65
C GLY A 219 6.42 6.50 -12.79
N GLU A 220 5.75 5.35 -12.74
CA GLU A 220 4.74 5.07 -11.72
C GLU A 220 5.38 5.15 -10.32
N ALA A 221 4.57 5.48 -9.32
CA ALA A 221 4.98 5.50 -7.93
C ALA A 221 4.30 4.34 -7.20
N GLU A 222 5.00 3.80 -6.19
CA GLU A 222 4.41 2.83 -5.27
C GLU A 222 3.17 3.42 -4.63
N ALA A 223 2.08 2.64 -4.62
CA ALA A 223 0.82 2.99 -4.01
C ALA A 223 0.57 2.08 -2.81
N VAL A 224 0.09 2.65 -1.70
CA VAL A 224 0.01 1.94 -0.42
C VAL A 224 -1.38 2.05 0.18
N LEU A 225 -1.95 0.90 0.54
CA LEU A 225 -3.15 0.77 1.36
C LEU A 225 -2.71 0.52 2.81
N ARG A 226 -2.76 1.54 3.66
CA ARG A 226 -2.38 1.44 5.08
C ARG A 226 -3.58 1.08 5.93
N TYR A 227 -3.40 0.24 6.94
CA TYR A 227 -4.43 -0.15 7.90
C TYR A 227 -3.85 -0.20 9.32
N HIS A 228 -4.70 -0.45 10.31
CA HIS A 228 -4.35 -0.33 11.73
C HIS A 228 -3.07 -1.06 12.17
N SER A 229 -2.78 -2.24 11.61
CA SER A 229 -1.64 -3.09 11.99
C SER A 229 -0.55 -3.24 10.92
N GLY A 230 -0.75 -2.73 9.70
CA GLY A 230 0.11 -3.07 8.56
C GLY A 230 -0.24 -2.28 7.30
N GLN A 231 0.29 -2.73 6.16
CA GLN A 231 0.07 -2.11 4.87
C GLN A 231 0.27 -3.07 3.68
N PHE A 232 -0.55 -2.90 2.65
CA PHE A 232 -0.30 -3.46 1.33
C PHE A 232 0.35 -2.40 0.42
N ARG A 233 1.46 -2.75 -0.22
CA ARG A 233 2.24 -1.95 -1.16
C ARG A 233 2.07 -2.54 -2.57
N ALA A 234 1.76 -1.69 -3.53
CA ALA A 234 1.62 -2.04 -4.93
C ALA A 234 2.65 -1.28 -5.79
N PRO A 235 3.29 -1.92 -6.78
CA PRO A 235 4.23 -1.26 -7.71
C PRO A 235 3.66 -0.08 -8.52
N SER A 236 2.33 0.09 -8.55
CA SER A 236 1.64 1.23 -9.14
C SER A 236 0.26 1.42 -8.52
N PHE A 237 -0.31 2.62 -8.67
CA PHE A 237 -1.70 2.87 -8.31
C PHE A 237 -2.70 2.04 -9.14
N ALA A 238 -2.37 1.71 -10.39
CA ALA A 238 -3.15 0.77 -11.21
C ALA A 238 -3.28 -0.61 -10.56
N GLU A 239 -2.18 -1.16 -10.02
CA GLU A 239 -2.21 -2.47 -9.35
C GLU A 239 -2.97 -2.39 -8.02
N LEU A 240 -2.80 -1.32 -7.23
CA LEU A 240 -3.60 -1.13 -6.00
C LEU A 240 -5.11 -1.13 -6.31
N MET A 241 -5.53 -0.49 -7.39
CA MET A 241 -6.94 -0.46 -7.78
C MET A 241 -7.44 -1.81 -8.31
N ARG A 242 -6.61 -2.57 -9.02
CA ARG A 242 -6.92 -3.98 -9.40
C ARG A 242 -7.18 -4.83 -8.16
N GLN A 243 -6.32 -4.71 -7.15
CA GLN A 243 -6.42 -5.42 -5.87
C GLN A 243 -7.67 -5.01 -5.07
N LEU A 244 -7.93 -3.70 -4.90
CA LEU A 244 -9.14 -3.19 -4.24
C LEU A 244 -10.44 -3.63 -4.94
N SER A 245 -10.42 -3.85 -6.27
CA SER A 245 -11.59 -4.36 -6.98
C SER A 245 -11.95 -5.81 -6.60
N VAL A 246 -10.98 -6.62 -6.16
CA VAL A 246 -11.25 -7.98 -5.63
C VAL A 246 -12.01 -7.88 -4.31
N LEU A 247 -11.53 -7.04 -3.37
CA LEU A 247 -12.11 -6.84 -2.03
C LEU A 247 -13.62 -6.52 -2.07
N HIS A 248 -14.09 -5.74 -3.05
CA HIS A 248 -15.50 -5.34 -3.16
C HIS A 248 -16.34 -6.19 -4.14
N THR A 249 -15.75 -7.18 -4.82
CA THR A 249 -16.48 -8.00 -5.82
C THR A 249 -16.38 -9.50 -5.62
N MET A 250 -15.55 -9.97 -4.68
CA MET A 250 -15.36 -11.39 -4.34
C MET A 250 -15.56 -11.64 -2.84
N PRO A 251 -15.95 -12.87 -2.43
CA PRO A 251 -16.05 -13.24 -1.03
C PRO A 251 -14.66 -13.54 -0.46
N VAL A 252 -13.95 -12.47 -0.09
CA VAL A 252 -12.65 -12.50 0.59
C VAL A 252 -12.80 -11.91 2.00
N ASP A 253 -12.06 -12.47 2.96
CA ASP A 253 -12.11 -12.17 4.39
C ASP A 253 -10.97 -11.25 4.86
N GLN A 254 -9.97 -11.06 4.01
CA GLN A 254 -8.72 -10.34 4.31
C GLN A 254 -8.48 -9.23 3.28
N LEU A 255 -7.74 -8.20 3.70
CA LEU A 255 -7.24 -7.15 2.79
C LEU A 255 -6.17 -7.72 1.82
N PRO A 256 -5.85 -7.01 0.71
CA PRO A 256 -4.75 -7.40 -0.18
C PRO A 256 -3.40 -7.54 0.56
N PRO A 257 -2.42 -8.29 0.02
CA PRO A 257 -2.30 -8.76 -1.36
C PRO A 257 -3.13 -10.02 -1.70
N TYR A 258 -3.74 -10.03 -2.90
CA TYR A 258 -4.26 -11.24 -3.54
C TYR A 258 -3.40 -11.64 -4.73
N ALA A 259 -3.24 -12.95 -4.93
CA ALA A 259 -2.47 -13.49 -6.06
C ALA A 259 -3.04 -13.03 -7.41
N GLN A 260 -2.16 -12.74 -8.39
CA GLN A 260 -2.52 -12.23 -9.72
C GLN A 260 -3.50 -13.13 -10.47
N ALA A 261 -3.47 -14.45 -10.24
CA ALA A 261 -4.44 -15.39 -10.81
C ALA A 261 -5.87 -15.14 -10.30
N SER A 262 -6.05 -14.75 -9.04
CA SER A 262 -7.35 -14.34 -8.49
C SER A 262 -7.78 -12.99 -9.05
N VAL A 263 -6.86 -12.01 -9.05
CA VAL A 263 -7.09 -10.66 -9.59
C VAL A 263 -7.52 -10.72 -11.06
N PHE A 264 -6.83 -11.49 -11.91
CA PHE A 264 -7.12 -11.58 -13.35
C PHE A 264 -8.51 -12.14 -13.68
N ASN A 265 -9.18 -12.83 -12.75
CA ASN A 265 -10.53 -13.36 -12.97
C ASN A 265 -11.65 -12.37 -12.61
N THR A 266 -11.31 -11.14 -12.20
CA THR A 266 -12.27 -10.05 -11.94
C THR A 266 -12.32 -9.03 -13.09
N CYS A 267 -12.89 -7.85 -12.83
CA CYS A 267 -12.82 -6.68 -13.71
C CYS A 267 -11.39 -6.26 -14.09
N ALA A 268 -10.37 -6.65 -13.30
CA ALA A 268 -8.98 -6.44 -13.68
C ALA A 268 -8.56 -7.16 -14.97
N ARG A 269 -9.38 -8.10 -15.50
CA ARG A 269 -9.18 -8.72 -16.82
C ARG A 269 -9.24 -7.73 -17.99
N SER A 270 -10.12 -6.73 -17.93
CA SER A 270 -10.21 -5.65 -18.92
C SER A 270 -9.26 -4.48 -18.60
N PHE A 271 -8.44 -4.63 -17.56
CA PHE A 271 -7.46 -3.66 -17.08
C PHE A 271 -6.09 -4.34 -16.84
N PRO A 272 -5.49 -4.95 -17.88
CA PRO A 272 -4.26 -5.73 -17.74
C PRO A 272 -3.02 -4.87 -17.51
N LEU A 273 -2.07 -5.40 -16.75
CA LEU A 273 -0.70 -4.88 -16.65
C LEU A 273 0.25 -5.82 -17.39
N GLU A 274 1.23 -5.26 -18.08
CA GLU A 274 2.21 -6.01 -18.89
C GLU A 274 3.42 -6.45 -18.07
N ASN A 275 3.92 -7.68 -18.30
CA ASN A 275 5.17 -8.18 -17.70
C ASN A 275 5.21 -8.09 -16.16
N VAL A 276 4.08 -8.39 -15.52
CA VAL A 276 3.96 -8.48 -14.06
C VAL A 276 4.99 -9.47 -13.51
N TRP A 277 5.75 -9.03 -12.51
CA TRP A 277 6.89 -9.75 -11.92
C TRP A 277 6.74 -9.97 -10.41
N TRP A 278 5.55 -9.71 -9.87
CA TRP A 278 5.12 -9.97 -8.50
C TRP A 278 3.94 -10.95 -8.52
N GLU A 279 3.71 -11.66 -7.41
CA GLU A 279 2.72 -12.75 -7.34
C GLU A 279 1.30 -12.32 -6.95
#